data_AF-A0A1I6UB51-F1
#
_entry.id   AF-A0A1I6UB51-F1
#
_cell.length_a   1.000
_cell.length_b   1.000
_cell.length_c   1.000
_cell.angle_alpha   90.00
_cell.angle_beta   90.00
_cell.angle_gamma   90.00
#
_symmetry.space_group_name_H-M   'P 1'
#
loop_
_entity.id
_entity.type
_entity.pdbx_description
1 polymer ?
#
loop_
_entity_poly.entity_id
_entity_poly.type
_entity_poly.pdbx_seq_one_letter_code
_entity_poly.pdbx_strand_id
1 'polypeptide(L)'
;MSYQPQFPGLFSPDQGAVPAHHHDDSHALPATPKQMQYATSLAAKTGARLPKGIDADRVALSAWIDSHKPKPIEGRFANYPSSKQVAFAERIARVKRRDIPQECFRDKTMMSRWIDGNKPR
;
A
#
# COMPACT_ATOMS: atom_id res chain seq x y z
N MET A 1 -37.78 -55.85 0.23
CA MET A 1 -36.64 -55.74 -0.71
C MET A 1 -36.28 -54.27 -0.88
N SER A 2 -34.98 -53.98 -1.09
CA SER A 2 -34.28 -52.73 -1.43
C SER A 2 -34.19 -51.59 -0.42
N TYR A 3 -33.08 -50.88 -0.24
CA TYR A 3 -31.62 -51.10 -0.41
C TYR A 3 -31.01 -49.86 0.28
N GLN A 4 -30.27 -50.02 1.38
CA GLN A 4 -29.58 -48.91 2.06
C GLN A 4 -28.13 -48.84 1.57
N PRO A 5 -27.67 -47.72 0.97
CA PRO A 5 -26.29 -47.61 0.53
C PRO A 5 -25.39 -47.40 1.75
N GLN A 6 -24.62 -48.43 2.11
CA GLN A 6 -23.47 -48.31 3.02
C GLN A 6 -22.30 -47.69 2.22
N PHE A 7 -21.95 -46.45 2.54
CA PHE A 7 -20.72 -45.83 2.09
C PHE A 7 -19.55 -46.40 2.90
N PRO A 8 -18.59 -47.14 2.29
CA PRO A 8 -17.47 -47.71 3.02
C PRO A 8 -16.46 -46.61 3.35
N GLY A 9 -16.23 -46.38 4.65
CA GLY A 9 -14.90 -46.06 5.17
C GLY A 9 -14.34 -44.65 4.95
N LEU A 10 -15.07 -43.58 5.32
CA LEU A 10 -14.45 -42.24 5.43
C LEU A 10 -14.38 -41.67 6.85
N PHE A 11 -14.98 -42.33 7.84
CA PHE A 11 -14.95 -41.85 9.24
C PHE A 11 -14.81 -43.03 10.20
N SER A 12 -13.58 -43.53 10.34
CA SER A 12 -13.17 -44.30 11.52
C SER A 12 -12.80 -43.29 12.62
N PRO A 13 -13.48 -43.26 13.78
CA PRO A 13 -13.25 -42.22 14.81
C PRO A 13 -12.01 -42.48 15.69
N ASP A 14 -11.24 -43.54 15.41
CA ASP A 14 -10.18 -44.04 16.30
C ASP A 14 -8.76 -43.53 15.97
N GLN A 15 -8.61 -42.69 14.93
CA GLN A 15 -7.31 -42.08 14.62
C GLN A 15 -7.28 -40.64 15.13
N GLY A 16 -6.68 -40.46 16.31
CA GLY A 16 -6.36 -39.15 16.86
C GLY A 16 -5.66 -38.26 15.84
N ALA A 17 -5.90 -36.95 15.95
CA ALA A 17 -5.42 -35.93 15.03
C ALA A 17 -3.92 -36.09 14.73
N VAL A 18 -3.61 -36.62 13.55
CA VAL A 18 -2.27 -36.52 13.00
C VAL A 18 -1.98 -35.03 12.82
N PRO A 19 -0.90 -34.48 13.40
CA PRO A 19 -0.51 -33.11 13.11
C PRO A 19 -0.30 -33.04 11.60
N ALA A 20 -1.02 -32.12 10.94
CA ALA A 20 -0.79 -31.83 9.55
C ALA A 20 0.71 -31.58 9.39
N HIS A 21 1.38 -32.44 8.64
CA HIS A 21 2.73 -32.18 8.18
C HIS A 21 2.67 -30.83 7.47
N HIS A 22 3.14 -29.79 8.14
CA HIS A 22 3.45 -28.52 7.54
C HIS A 22 4.57 -28.81 6.55
N HIS A 23 4.22 -29.10 5.29
CA HIS A 23 5.11 -28.83 4.17
C HIS A 23 5.33 -27.32 4.21
N ASP A 24 6.40 -26.92 4.88
CA ASP A 24 7.00 -25.59 4.85
C ASP A 24 7.64 -25.35 3.47
N ASP A 25 6.84 -25.52 2.42
CA ASP A 25 7.20 -25.03 1.10
C ASP A 25 6.68 -23.60 1.04
N SER A 26 7.56 -22.69 1.42
CA SER A 26 7.49 -21.27 1.17
C SER A 26 7.25 -21.01 -0.32
N HIS A 27 6.00 -21.16 -0.78
CA HIS A 27 5.53 -20.71 -2.09
C HIS A 27 5.44 -19.18 -2.03
N ALA A 28 6.59 -18.53 -1.92
CA ALA A 28 6.72 -17.10 -2.05
C ALA A 28 6.19 -16.75 -3.45
N LEU A 29 5.01 -16.13 -3.47
CA LEU A 29 4.41 -15.68 -4.72
C LEU A 29 5.36 -14.62 -5.33
N PRO A 30 5.56 -14.65 -6.66
CA PRO A 30 6.38 -13.64 -7.30
C PRO A 30 5.79 -12.24 -7.09
N ALA A 31 6.67 -11.24 -7.04
CA ALA A 31 6.30 -9.85 -6.91
C ALA A 31 5.37 -9.41 -8.06
N THR A 32 4.34 -8.65 -7.75
CA THR A 32 3.44 -8.14 -8.81
C THR A 32 4.17 -7.06 -9.62
N PRO A 33 3.95 -6.93 -10.94
CA PRO A 33 4.63 -5.92 -11.76
C PRO A 33 4.50 -4.49 -11.22
N LYS A 34 3.34 -4.15 -10.65
CA LYS A 34 3.07 -2.85 -10.01
C LYS A 34 3.97 -2.59 -8.79
N GLN A 35 4.24 -3.63 -7.98
CA GLN A 35 5.13 -3.50 -6.82
C GLN A 35 6.58 -3.31 -7.27
N MET A 36 7.02 -4.03 -8.30
CA MET A 36 8.36 -3.86 -8.89
C MET A 36 8.56 -2.45 -9.43
N GLN A 37 7.62 -1.93 -10.23
CA GLN A 37 7.69 -0.56 -10.75
C GLN A 37 7.76 0.48 -9.62
N TYR A 38 6.97 0.29 -8.57
CA TYR A 38 7.00 1.17 -7.40
C TYR A 38 8.33 1.09 -6.66
N ALA A 39 8.86 -0.12 -6.43
CA ALA A 39 10.14 -0.33 -5.76
C ALA A 39 11.31 0.28 -6.55
N THR A 40 11.36 0.09 -7.88
CA THR A 40 12.36 0.71 -8.75
C THR A 40 12.28 2.24 -8.70
N SER A 41 11.07 2.80 -8.74
CA SER A 41 10.87 4.25 -8.61
C SER A 41 11.28 4.79 -7.24
N LEU A 42 11.06 3.99 -6.19
CA LEU A 42 11.44 4.35 -4.82
C LEU A 42 12.96 4.33 -4.66
N ALA A 43 13.64 3.28 -5.16
CA ALA A 43 15.09 3.19 -5.20
C ALA A 43 15.76 4.33 -5.96
N ALA A 44 15.23 4.70 -7.13
CA ALA A 44 15.75 5.82 -7.89
C ALA A 44 15.63 7.16 -7.12
N LYS A 45 14.57 7.33 -6.31
CA LYS A 45 14.36 8.54 -5.50
C LYS A 45 15.20 8.57 -4.23
N THR A 46 15.40 7.43 -3.57
CA THR A 46 16.13 7.34 -2.30
C THR A 46 17.62 7.06 -2.49
N GLY A 47 18.05 6.68 -3.70
CA GLY A 47 19.41 6.21 -3.98
C GLY A 47 19.69 4.79 -3.46
N ALA A 48 18.68 4.08 -2.95
CA ALA A 48 18.82 2.73 -2.43
C ALA A 48 18.91 1.70 -3.58
N ARG A 49 19.72 0.66 -3.41
CA ARG A 49 19.81 -0.45 -4.37
C ARG A 49 18.81 -1.54 -4.01
N LEU A 50 18.06 -2.05 -5.01
CA LEU A 50 17.21 -3.23 -4.82
C LEU A 50 18.09 -4.48 -4.58
N PRO A 51 17.79 -5.29 -3.57
CA PRO A 51 18.42 -6.60 -3.38
C PRO A 51 18.21 -7.49 -4.61
N LYS A 52 19.21 -8.31 -4.95
CA LYS A 52 19.12 -9.28 -6.06
C LYS A 52 18.10 -10.37 -5.70
N GLY A 53 17.22 -10.72 -6.63
CA GLY A 53 16.22 -11.79 -6.43
C GLY A 53 15.00 -11.37 -5.61
N ILE A 54 14.82 -10.08 -5.29
CA ILE A 54 13.67 -9.59 -4.52
C ILE A 54 12.34 -9.70 -5.30
N ASP A 55 12.41 -9.97 -6.59
CA ASP A 55 11.27 -10.24 -7.47
C ASP A 55 10.64 -11.61 -7.24
N ALA A 56 11.39 -12.57 -6.67
CA ALA A 56 10.90 -13.92 -6.38
C ALA A 56 9.98 -13.97 -5.16
N ASP A 57 10.10 -13.01 -4.22
CA ASP A 57 9.31 -12.98 -3.00
C ASP A 57 8.57 -11.64 -2.82
N ARG A 58 7.25 -11.71 -3.02
CA ARG A 58 6.32 -10.59 -2.80
C ARG A 58 6.40 -10.03 -1.37
N VAL A 59 6.57 -10.87 -0.36
CA VAL A 59 6.59 -10.45 1.05
C VAL A 59 7.88 -9.67 1.34
N ALA A 60 9.02 -10.21 0.91
CA ALA A 60 10.30 -9.51 0.99
C ALA A 60 10.28 -8.15 0.26
N LEU A 61 9.70 -8.09 -0.95
CA LEU A 61 9.57 -6.83 -1.68
C LEU A 61 8.70 -5.81 -0.94
N SER A 62 7.57 -6.24 -0.38
CA SER A 62 6.69 -5.36 0.39
C SER A 62 7.40 -4.81 1.63
N ALA A 63 8.08 -5.68 2.39
CA ALA A 63 8.83 -5.27 3.58
C ALA A 63 9.98 -4.30 3.26
N TRP A 64 10.67 -4.52 2.14
CA TRP A 64 11.69 -3.59 1.65
C TRP A 64 11.08 -2.25 1.27
N ILE A 65 9.96 -2.25 0.54
CA ILE A 65 9.21 -1.04 0.18
C ILE A 65 8.85 -0.27 1.44
N ASP A 66 8.27 -0.93 2.45
CA ASP A 66 7.81 -0.29 3.68
C ASP A 66 8.96 0.35 4.47
N SER A 67 10.11 -0.32 4.49
CA SER A 67 11.33 0.19 5.14
C SER A 67 11.93 1.41 4.44
N HIS A 68 11.74 1.53 3.12
CA HIS A 68 12.31 2.61 2.30
C HIS A 68 11.29 3.70 1.95
N LYS A 69 10.04 3.57 2.39
CA LYS A 69 9.04 4.64 2.22
C LYS A 69 9.52 5.88 2.97
N PRO A 70 9.37 7.07 2.37
CA PRO A 70 9.66 8.32 3.07
C PRO A 70 8.78 8.38 4.33
N LYS A 71 9.43 8.56 5.48
CA LYS A 71 8.73 8.67 6.75
C LYS A 71 7.77 9.87 6.71
N PRO A 72 6.59 9.77 7.32
CA PRO A 72 5.74 10.93 7.53
C PRO A 72 6.54 12.05 8.19
N ILE A 73 6.32 13.29 7.77
CA ILE A 73 6.91 14.44 8.46
C ILE A 73 6.24 14.51 9.84
N GLU A 74 7.03 14.27 10.88
CA GLU A 74 6.61 14.38 12.28
C GLU A 74 6.93 15.77 12.84
N GLY A 75 6.22 16.19 13.89
CA GLY A 75 6.44 17.46 14.58
C GLY A 75 5.54 18.61 14.12
N ARG A 76 5.93 19.85 14.44
CA ARG A 76 5.06 21.05 14.35
C ARG A 76 4.47 21.34 12.96
N PHE A 77 5.12 20.87 11.91
CA PHE A 77 4.69 21.09 10.51
C PHE A 77 4.01 19.87 9.89
N ALA A 78 3.76 18.79 10.63
CA ALA A 78 3.12 17.57 10.12
C ALA A 78 1.71 17.81 9.52
N ASN A 79 1.05 18.86 10.02
CA ASN A 79 -0.28 19.28 9.56
C ASN A 79 -0.24 20.28 8.41
N TYR A 80 0.91 20.89 8.10
CA TYR A 80 1.00 21.87 7.03
C TYR A 80 0.86 21.18 5.65
N PRO A 81 0.26 21.85 4.66
CA PRO A 81 0.20 21.35 3.29
C PRO A 81 1.61 21.21 2.70
N SER A 82 1.79 20.24 1.81
CA SER A 82 3.04 20.12 1.05
C SER A 82 3.23 21.29 0.09
N SER A 83 4.48 21.65 -0.23
CA SER A 83 4.79 22.69 -1.23
C SER A 83 4.12 22.43 -2.58
N LYS A 84 3.94 21.15 -2.95
CA LYS A 84 3.23 20.74 -4.16
C LYS A 84 1.73 21.06 -4.09
N GLN A 85 1.09 20.84 -2.93
CA GLN A 85 -0.30 21.23 -2.73
C GLN A 85 -0.46 22.75 -2.81
N VAL A 86 0.43 23.50 -2.18
CA VAL A 86 0.42 24.98 -2.22
C VAL A 86 0.56 25.47 -3.66
N ALA A 87 1.57 25.02 -4.40
CA ALA A 87 1.77 25.43 -5.80
C ALA A 87 0.58 25.09 -6.70
N PHE A 88 -0.08 23.95 -6.47
CA PHE A 88 -1.28 23.58 -7.21
C PHE A 88 -2.47 24.48 -6.85
N ALA A 89 -2.67 24.75 -5.56
CA ALA A 89 -3.70 25.66 -5.08
C ALA A 89 -3.49 27.09 -5.63
N GLU A 90 -2.25 27.59 -5.65
CA GLU A 90 -1.89 28.90 -6.21
C GLU A 90 -2.19 28.98 -7.71
N ARG A 91 -1.91 27.92 -8.46
CA ARG A 91 -2.28 27.85 -9.88
C ARG A 91 -3.79 27.95 -10.06
N ILE A 92 -4.57 27.26 -9.23
CA ILE A 92 -6.04 27.34 -9.24
C ILE A 92 -6.51 28.74 -8.88
N ALA A 93 -5.98 29.32 -7.81
CA ALA A 93 -6.26 30.67 -7.33
C ALA A 93 -6.06 31.71 -8.43
N ARG A 94 -4.92 31.64 -9.13
CA ARG A 94 -4.60 32.53 -10.26
C ARG A 94 -5.59 32.39 -11.42
N VAL A 95 -5.92 31.16 -11.82
CA VAL A 95 -6.86 30.91 -12.93
C VAL A 95 -8.27 31.35 -12.58
N LYS A 96 -8.71 31.11 -11.34
CA LYS A 96 -10.06 31.46 -10.87
C LYS A 96 -10.17 32.88 -10.32
N ARG A 97 -9.06 33.62 -10.19
CA ARG A 97 -8.96 34.94 -9.57
C ARG A 97 -9.59 34.96 -8.16
N ARG A 98 -9.23 33.96 -7.35
CA ARG A 98 -9.68 33.84 -5.94
C ARG A 98 -8.48 33.62 -5.05
N ASP A 99 -8.53 34.17 -3.85
CA ASP A 99 -7.50 33.94 -2.84
C ASP A 99 -7.69 32.60 -2.13
N ILE A 100 -6.57 32.07 -1.62
CA ILE A 100 -6.55 30.88 -0.78
C ILE A 100 -6.70 31.35 0.68
N PRO A 101 -7.68 30.84 1.43
CA PRO A 101 -7.83 31.16 2.85
C PRO A 101 -6.58 30.81 3.67
N GLN A 102 -6.24 31.63 4.66
CA GLN A 102 -5.02 31.47 5.48
C GLN A 102 -4.99 30.14 6.24
N GLU A 103 -6.16 29.62 6.61
CA GLU A 103 -6.31 28.36 7.35
C GLU A 103 -5.81 27.17 6.51
N CYS A 104 -5.93 27.25 5.18
CA CYS A 104 -5.44 26.21 4.27
C CYS A 104 -3.92 26.05 4.37
N PHE A 105 -3.17 27.11 4.68
CA PHE A 105 -1.72 27.03 4.82
C PHE A 105 -1.26 26.38 6.13
N ARG A 106 -2.16 26.19 7.10
CA ARG A 106 -1.87 25.57 8.40
C ARG A 106 -2.36 24.13 8.49
N ASP A 107 -3.32 23.74 7.64
CA ASP A 107 -3.90 22.41 7.60
C ASP A 107 -3.99 21.86 6.15
N LYS A 108 -3.24 20.80 5.89
CA LYS A 108 -3.21 20.07 4.61
C LYS A 108 -4.58 19.52 4.20
N THR A 109 -5.44 19.20 5.14
CA THR A 109 -6.80 18.70 4.91
C THR A 109 -7.70 19.84 4.42
N MET A 110 -7.59 21.02 5.03
CA MET A 110 -8.29 22.22 4.56
C MET A 110 -7.81 22.62 3.16
N MET A 111 -6.49 22.59 2.93
CA MET A 111 -5.92 22.82 1.60
C MET A 111 -6.48 21.84 0.56
N SER A 112 -6.53 20.54 0.88
CA SER A 112 -7.07 19.52 -0.03
C SER A 112 -8.54 19.78 -0.37
N ARG A 113 -9.38 20.08 0.64
CA ARG A 113 -10.79 20.39 0.44
C ARG A 113 -10.99 21.63 -0.44
N TRP A 114 -10.19 22.67 -0.20
CA TRP A 114 -10.23 23.87 -1.03
C TRP A 114 -9.81 23.58 -2.47
N ILE A 115 -8.74 22.80 -2.68
CA ILE A 115 -8.29 22.37 -4.01
C ILE A 115 -9.40 21.58 -4.72
N ASP A 116 -10.01 20.61 -4.07
CA ASP A 116 -11.03 19.76 -4.69
C ASP A 116 -12.29 20.56 -5.07
N GLY A 117 -12.71 21.49 -4.22
CA GLY A 117 -13.81 22.41 -4.54
C GLY A 117 -13.50 23.40 -5.67
N ASN A 118 -12.21 23.70 -5.90
CA ASN A 118 -11.77 24.66 -6.90
C ASN A 118 -11.05 24.04 -8.09
N LYS A 119 -11.00 22.71 -8.23
CA LYS A 119 -10.33 22.02 -9.34
C LYS A 119 -10.84 22.55 -10.69
N PRO A 120 -9.96 22.86 -11.65
CA PRO A 120 -10.37 23.32 -12.97
C PRO A 120 -11.15 22.19 -13.65
N ARG A 121 -12.32 22.53 -14.20
CA ARG A 121 -13.15 21.63 -15.01
C ARG A 121 -12.72 21.73 -16.47
#